data_AF-A0A3P9LAS0-F1
#
_entry.id   AF-A0A3P9LAS0-F1
#
_cell.length_a   1.000
_cell.length_b   1.000
_cell.length_c   1.000
_cell.angle_alpha   90.00
_cell.angle_beta   90.00
_cell.angle_gamma   90.00
#
_symmetry.space_group_name_H-M   'P 1'
#
loop_
_entity.id
_entity.type
_entity.pdbx_description
1 polymer ?
#
loop_
_entity_poly.entity_id
_entity_poly.type
_entity_poly.pdbx_seq_one_letter_code
_entity_poly.pdbx_strand_id
1 'polypeptide(L)'
;MTMKSVITLTLLLLNAHQVKSTSKGVTASLKAKWSMTPFLLETSEFIGEDGNEKFWQFVDTVKELTVYKQGESVRSYYNLIIKKAGQFLTDLQAHLLRFALALRSYSPAIHSSQQIASDEPPPEGCSAFVSIHGQQSCSTKDIKKLLKAAAGRSKPYLYKNDHTYPGVNKSDLPVVILYAEIGTKKFSSFHKVLTEKADEGKLVYVLRHFLADPKPAKMLLSGYGVELAVKSTEYKAVDDTKVKDSKSGTNAGEDDIDEVQGFIFRTLK
;
A
#
# COMPACT_ATOMS: atom_id res chain seq x y z
N MET A 1 -15.18 51.16 36.46
CA MET A 1 -14.55 50.04 35.72
C MET A 1 -13.06 50.30 35.70
N THR A 2 -12.24 49.47 36.37
CA THR A 2 -10.80 49.74 36.54
C THR A 2 -10.08 49.54 35.21
N MET A 3 -9.03 50.31 34.94
CA MET A 3 -8.23 50.26 33.70
C MET A 3 -7.73 48.84 33.37
N LYS A 4 -7.50 48.03 34.41
CA LYS A 4 -7.15 46.61 34.31
C LYS A 4 -8.27 45.75 33.69
N SER A 5 -9.54 45.99 34.04
CA SER A 5 -10.69 45.27 33.47
C SER A 5 -10.90 45.58 31.98
N VAL A 6 -10.61 46.81 31.56
CA VAL A 6 -10.71 47.20 30.13
C VAL A 6 -9.62 46.52 29.32
N ILE A 7 -8.38 46.49 29.81
CA ILE A 7 -7.23 45.83 29.13
C ILE A 7 -7.43 44.32 29.04
N THR A 8 -7.95 43.67 30.09
CA THR A 8 -8.26 42.23 30.03
C THR A 8 -9.38 41.93 29.04
N LEU A 9 -10.38 42.81 28.92
CA LEU A 9 -11.48 42.62 27.99
C LEU A 9 -11.04 42.82 26.53
N THR A 10 -10.17 43.80 26.25
CA THR A 10 -9.57 43.96 24.91
C THR A 10 -8.63 42.82 24.53
N LEU A 11 -7.83 42.29 25.47
CA LEU A 11 -7.00 41.10 25.20
C LEU A 11 -7.84 39.85 24.90
N LEU A 12 -8.99 39.68 25.56
CA LEU A 12 -9.92 38.57 25.26
C LEU A 12 -10.60 38.74 23.89
N LEU A 13 -10.96 39.97 23.50
CA LEU A 13 -11.58 40.26 22.20
C LEU A 13 -10.61 40.11 21.03
N LEU A 14 -9.32 40.40 21.20
CA LEU A 14 -8.29 40.16 20.17
C LEU A 14 -8.06 38.66 19.90
N ASN A 15 -8.21 37.79 20.90
CA ASN A 15 -8.08 36.33 20.71
C ASN A 15 -9.31 35.69 20.02
N ALA A 16 -10.44 36.40 19.94
CA ALA A 16 -11.66 35.88 19.33
C ALA A 16 -11.68 35.98 17.79
N HIS A 17 -10.71 36.68 17.18
CA HIS A 17 -10.63 36.90 15.73
C HIS A 17 -9.53 36.08 15.07
N GLN A 18 -9.43 34.79 15.40
CA GLN A 18 -8.72 33.85 14.52
C GLN A 18 -9.67 33.42 13.40
N VAL A 19 -9.65 34.15 12.29
CA VAL A 19 -10.27 33.70 11.04
C VAL A 19 -9.54 32.42 10.61
N LYS A 20 -10.20 31.27 10.72
CA LYS A 20 -9.74 30.03 10.11
C LYS A 20 -9.86 30.17 8.59
N SER A 21 -8.81 30.68 7.96
CA SER A 21 -8.65 30.58 6.51
C SER A 21 -8.35 29.11 6.18
N THR A 22 -9.39 28.34 5.86
CA THR A 22 -9.20 27.00 5.28
C THR A 22 -8.63 27.19 3.88
N SER A 23 -7.38 26.77 3.67
CA SER A 23 -6.78 26.81 2.34
C SER A 23 -7.60 25.93 1.39
N LYS A 24 -7.92 26.47 0.21
CA LYS A 24 -8.55 25.68 -0.86
C LYS A 24 -7.47 24.81 -1.48
N GLY A 25 -7.36 23.57 -1.02
CA GLY A 25 -6.46 22.56 -1.57
C GLY A 25 -7.19 21.59 -2.48
N VAL A 26 -6.52 21.14 -3.55
CA VAL A 26 -6.96 19.99 -4.36
C VAL A 26 -6.14 18.78 -3.93
N THR A 27 -6.80 17.67 -3.61
CA THR A 27 -6.14 16.40 -3.27
C THR A 27 -6.53 15.33 -4.27
N ALA A 28 -5.53 14.72 -4.90
CA ALA A 28 -5.69 13.56 -5.77
C ALA A 28 -5.00 12.36 -5.14
N SER A 29 -5.61 11.17 -5.27
CA SER A 29 -5.05 9.91 -4.78
C SER A 29 -5.34 8.79 -5.78
N LEU A 30 -4.35 7.94 -6.03
CA LEU A 30 -4.48 6.77 -6.89
C LEU A 30 -4.60 5.49 -6.05
N LYS A 31 -5.62 4.69 -6.34
CA LYS A 31 -5.89 3.40 -5.68
C LYS A 31 -5.81 2.26 -6.69
N ALA A 32 -5.17 1.17 -6.29
CA ALA A 32 -5.18 -0.06 -7.06
C ALA A 32 -6.51 -0.82 -6.91
N LYS A 33 -6.75 -1.79 -7.79
CA LYS A 33 -7.93 -2.67 -7.71
C LYS A 33 -7.83 -3.71 -6.59
N TRP A 34 -6.62 -4.02 -6.13
CA TRP A 34 -6.36 -5.02 -5.09
C TRP A 34 -6.24 -4.41 -3.69
N SER A 35 -6.35 -5.29 -2.69
CA SER A 35 -6.28 -4.95 -1.26
C SER A 35 -4.86 -4.64 -0.79
N MET A 36 -4.74 -3.97 0.34
CA MET A 36 -3.44 -3.70 0.95
C MET A 36 -2.67 -4.99 1.29
N THR A 37 -1.42 -5.04 0.86
CA THR A 37 -0.46 -6.13 1.10
C THR A 37 0.40 -5.88 2.35
N PRO A 38 0.80 -6.91 3.11
CA PRO A 38 1.69 -6.72 4.25
C PRO A 38 3.13 -6.37 3.83
N PHE A 39 3.76 -5.42 4.53
CA PHE A 39 5.17 -5.06 4.32
C PHE A 39 6.13 -6.24 4.44
N LEU A 40 5.84 -7.22 5.32
CA LEU A 40 6.68 -8.39 5.51
C LEU A 40 6.79 -9.23 4.24
N LEU A 41 5.67 -9.43 3.53
CA LEU A 41 5.65 -10.22 2.30
C LEU A 41 6.32 -9.46 1.15
N GLU A 42 6.08 -8.15 1.05
CA GLU A 42 6.79 -7.32 0.06
C GLU A 42 8.30 -7.30 0.31
N THR A 43 8.71 -7.33 1.57
CA THR A 43 10.13 -7.39 1.94
C THR A 43 10.75 -8.73 1.58
N SER A 44 10.03 -9.85 1.74
CA SER A 44 10.54 -11.15 1.28
C SER A 44 10.73 -11.17 -0.23
N GLU A 45 9.83 -10.58 -1.01
CA GLU A 45 9.99 -10.50 -2.47
C GLU A 45 11.19 -9.64 -2.87
N PHE A 46 11.39 -8.49 -2.22
CA PHE A 46 12.58 -7.66 -2.47
C PHE A 46 13.88 -8.41 -2.20
N ILE A 47 13.96 -9.16 -1.10
CA ILE A 47 15.16 -9.96 -0.77
C ILE A 47 15.33 -11.11 -1.77
N GLY A 48 14.22 -11.70 -2.22
CA GLY A 48 14.23 -12.80 -3.18
C GLY A 48 14.72 -12.43 -4.57
N GLU A 49 14.66 -11.15 -4.97
CA GLU A 49 15.25 -10.69 -6.24
C GLU A 49 16.77 -10.89 -6.30
N ASP A 50 17.46 -10.81 -5.15
CA ASP A 50 18.90 -11.02 -5.06
C ASP A 50 19.27 -12.52 -5.00
N GLY A 51 18.28 -13.40 -4.79
CA GLY A 51 18.45 -14.85 -4.88
C GLY A 51 17.47 -15.64 -4.02
N ASN A 52 17.07 -16.80 -4.54
CA ASN A 52 16.17 -17.73 -3.85
C ASN A 52 16.73 -18.21 -2.50
N GLU A 53 18.04 -18.41 -2.37
CA GLU A 53 18.64 -18.77 -1.08
C GLU A 53 18.43 -17.68 -0.01
N LYS A 54 18.60 -16.41 -0.37
CA LYS A 54 18.37 -15.27 0.54
C LYS A 54 16.90 -15.15 0.93
N PHE A 55 16.00 -15.40 -0.01
CA PHE A 55 14.57 -15.48 0.28
C PHE A 55 14.29 -16.48 1.41
N TRP A 56 14.77 -17.72 1.28
CA TRP A 56 14.52 -18.76 2.28
C TRP A 56 15.20 -18.49 3.63
N GLN A 57 16.43 -17.98 3.63
CA GLN A 57 17.10 -17.56 4.86
C GLN A 57 16.34 -16.45 5.60
N PHE A 58 15.78 -15.49 4.86
CA PHE A 58 14.93 -14.45 5.43
C PHE A 58 13.65 -15.04 6.00
N VAL A 59 12.96 -15.90 5.24
CA VAL A 59 11.73 -16.59 5.65
C VAL A 59 11.93 -17.38 6.95
N ASP A 60 13.03 -18.11 7.07
CA ASP A 60 13.39 -18.85 8.28
C ASP A 60 13.60 -17.93 9.49
N THR A 61 14.19 -16.76 9.27
CA THR A 61 14.45 -15.74 10.30
C THR A 61 13.16 -15.07 10.79
N VAL A 62 12.17 -14.92 9.90
CA VAL A 62 10.91 -14.20 10.20
C VAL A 62 9.70 -15.11 10.41
N LYS A 63 9.88 -16.44 10.50
CA LYS A 63 8.80 -17.44 10.55
C LYS A 63 7.70 -17.21 11.58
N GLU A 64 7.98 -16.51 12.68
CA GLU A 64 7.01 -16.15 13.73
C GLU A 64 6.95 -14.64 14.03
N LEU A 65 7.41 -13.79 13.09
CA LEU A 65 7.51 -12.35 13.30
C LEU A 65 6.14 -11.67 13.50
N THR A 66 5.03 -12.26 13.03
CA THR A 66 3.70 -11.62 13.18
C THR A 66 3.22 -11.61 14.62
N VAL A 67 3.87 -12.33 15.55
CA VAL A 67 3.57 -12.25 16.98
C VAL A 67 3.73 -10.82 17.51
N TYR A 68 4.71 -10.07 16.99
CA TYR A 68 4.95 -8.67 17.38
C TYR A 68 3.94 -7.68 16.78
N LYS A 69 3.07 -8.12 15.86
CA LYS A 69 2.06 -7.29 15.20
C LYS A 69 0.92 -6.87 16.15
N GLN A 70 0.65 -7.67 17.19
CA GLN A 70 -0.53 -7.49 18.06
C GLN A 70 -0.32 -6.49 19.22
N GLY A 71 0.90 -6.00 19.44
CA GLY A 71 1.21 -5.06 20.55
C GLY A 71 1.89 -3.76 20.14
N GLU A 72 2.17 -3.56 18.85
CA GLU A 72 3.00 -2.44 18.37
C GLU A 72 2.30 -1.59 17.31
N SER A 73 2.75 -0.33 17.17
CA SER A 73 2.31 0.53 16.08
C SER A 73 2.79 0.00 14.71
N VAL A 74 2.06 0.35 13.64
CA VAL A 74 2.46 0.01 12.25
C VAL A 74 3.88 0.45 11.95
N ARG A 75 4.31 1.61 12.48
CA ARG A 75 5.67 2.15 12.31
C ARG A 75 6.73 1.30 13.03
N SER A 76 6.44 0.85 14.25
CA SER A 76 7.36 -0.02 15.00
C SER A 76 7.52 -1.37 14.31
N TYR A 77 6.41 -1.97 13.88
CA TYR A 77 6.45 -3.22 13.12
C TYR A 77 7.21 -3.07 11.79
N TYR A 78 7.02 -1.96 11.07
CA TYR A 78 7.81 -1.62 9.89
C TYR A 78 9.31 -1.54 10.21
N ASN A 79 9.69 -0.80 11.27
CA ASN A 79 11.09 -0.69 11.67
C ASN A 79 11.70 -2.04 12.06
N LEU A 80 10.92 -2.92 12.70
CA LEU A 80 11.32 -4.29 13.00
C LEU A 80 11.58 -5.09 11.72
N ILE A 81 10.70 -5.00 10.72
CA ILE A 81 10.90 -5.65 9.41
C ILE A 81 12.20 -5.15 8.76
N ILE A 82 12.41 -3.82 8.70
CA ILE A 82 13.64 -3.24 8.14
C ILE A 82 14.88 -3.72 8.91
N LYS A 83 14.81 -3.80 10.25
CA LYS A 83 15.91 -4.29 11.08
C LYS A 83 16.23 -5.77 10.83
N LYS A 84 15.21 -6.60 10.60
CA LYS A 84 15.39 -8.02 10.24
C LYS A 84 15.96 -8.17 8.82
N ALA A 85 15.43 -7.40 7.87
CA ALA A 85 15.92 -7.38 6.49
C ALA A 85 17.37 -6.91 6.39
N GLY A 86 17.80 -5.95 7.22
CA GLY A 86 19.18 -5.46 7.26
C GLY A 86 20.24 -6.51 7.62
N GLN A 87 19.86 -7.71 8.07
CA GLN A 87 20.80 -8.83 8.25
C GLN A 87 21.21 -9.47 6.92
N PHE A 88 20.41 -9.27 5.87
CA PHE A 88 20.59 -9.85 4.53
C PHE A 88 20.96 -8.81 3.48
N LEU A 89 20.88 -7.53 3.82
CA LEU A 89 20.99 -6.40 2.91
C LEU A 89 22.16 -5.51 3.32
N THR A 90 22.86 -4.96 2.33
CA THR A 90 23.78 -3.83 2.53
C THR A 90 23.02 -2.56 2.90
N ASP A 91 23.71 -1.54 3.43
CA ASP A 91 23.09 -0.24 3.75
C ASP A 91 22.40 0.41 2.54
N LEU A 92 23.00 0.29 1.36
CA LEU A 92 22.41 0.77 0.10
C LEU A 92 21.11 0.02 -0.21
N GLN A 93 21.13 -1.31 -0.15
CA GLN A 93 19.95 -2.14 -0.39
C GLN A 93 18.86 -1.87 0.66
N ALA A 94 19.22 -1.59 1.92
CA ALA A 94 18.26 -1.24 2.95
C ALA A 94 17.56 0.11 2.65
N HIS A 95 18.28 1.11 2.10
CA HIS A 95 17.66 2.34 1.62
C HIS A 95 16.75 2.09 0.40
N LEU A 96 17.18 1.25 -0.54
CA LEU A 96 16.36 0.84 -1.69
C LEU A 96 15.10 0.10 -1.25
N LEU A 97 15.19 -0.78 -0.25
CA LEU A 97 14.03 -1.46 0.32
C LEU A 97 13.02 -0.44 0.86
N ARG A 98 13.45 0.57 1.62
CA ARG A 98 12.56 1.62 2.12
C ARG A 98 11.86 2.36 0.98
N PHE A 99 12.60 2.66 -0.08
CA PHE A 99 12.05 3.30 -1.28
C PHE A 99 11.04 2.39 -1.99
N ALA A 100 11.36 1.13 -2.20
CA ALA A 100 10.47 0.16 -2.85
C ALA A 100 9.20 -0.09 -2.04
N LEU A 101 9.28 -0.14 -0.70
CA LEU A 101 8.11 -0.25 0.18
C LEU A 101 7.26 1.02 0.18
N ALA A 102 7.86 2.21 0.00
CA ALA A 102 7.12 3.47 -0.17
C ALA A 102 6.40 3.54 -1.52
N LEU A 103 7.01 2.97 -2.57
CA LEU A 103 6.40 2.82 -3.90
C LEU A 103 5.41 1.66 -4.00
N ARG A 104 5.45 0.71 -3.06
CA ARG A 104 4.68 -0.54 -3.07
C ARG A 104 5.00 -1.42 -4.28
N SER A 105 6.26 -1.41 -4.74
CA SER A 105 6.71 -2.06 -5.97
C SER A 105 6.44 -3.57 -6.01
N TYR A 106 6.47 -4.26 -4.87
CA TYR A 106 6.22 -5.71 -4.77
C TYR A 106 4.77 -6.07 -4.43
N SER A 107 3.90 -5.08 -4.20
CA SER A 107 2.48 -5.33 -3.96
C SER A 107 1.80 -6.13 -5.09
N PRO A 108 2.08 -5.87 -6.38
CA PRO A 108 1.55 -6.68 -7.48
C PRO A 108 1.96 -8.15 -7.42
N ALA A 109 3.19 -8.48 -6.99
CA ALA A 109 3.65 -9.86 -6.88
C ALA A 109 2.85 -10.65 -5.82
N ILE A 110 2.60 -10.02 -4.67
CA ILE A 110 1.75 -10.59 -3.62
C ILE A 110 0.31 -10.76 -4.14
N HIS A 111 -0.23 -9.77 -4.85
CA HIS A 111 -1.57 -9.88 -5.43
C HIS A 111 -1.66 -10.98 -6.49
N SER A 112 -0.63 -11.15 -7.32
CA SER A 112 -0.57 -12.23 -8.30
C SER A 112 -0.63 -13.61 -7.63
N SER A 113 0.11 -13.79 -6.53
CA SER A 113 0.05 -15.04 -5.74
C SER A 113 -1.34 -15.30 -5.16
N GLN A 114 -2.00 -14.24 -4.70
CA GLN A 114 -3.38 -14.31 -4.21
C GLN A 114 -4.39 -14.65 -5.30
N GLN A 115 -4.18 -14.15 -6.52
CA GLN A 115 -5.04 -14.49 -7.65
C GLN A 115 -4.91 -15.98 -8.01
N ILE A 116 -3.68 -16.51 -8.04
CA ILE A 116 -3.43 -17.94 -8.25
C ILE A 116 -4.12 -18.78 -7.15
N ALA A 117 -4.04 -18.34 -5.89
CA ALA A 117 -4.72 -19.01 -4.78
C ALA A 117 -6.27 -18.94 -4.88
N SER A 118 -6.82 -17.96 -5.61
CA SER A 118 -8.26 -17.88 -5.87
C SER A 118 -8.73 -18.90 -6.91
N ASP A 119 -7.84 -19.31 -7.83
CA ASP A 119 -8.12 -20.35 -8.83
C ASP A 119 -8.02 -21.76 -8.21
N GLU A 120 -7.23 -21.90 -7.14
CA GLU A 120 -7.09 -23.10 -6.31
C GLU A 120 -7.58 -22.83 -4.86
N PRO A 121 -8.89 -22.61 -4.64
CA PRO A 121 -9.39 -22.10 -3.36
C PRO A 121 -9.10 -23.07 -2.21
N PRO A 122 -8.73 -22.57 -1.02
CA PRO A 122 -8.53 -23.42 0.14
C PRO A 122 -9.82 -24.15 0.56
N PRO A 123 -9.70 -25.26 1.29
CA PRO A 123 -10.80 -25.78 2.09
C PRO A 123 -11.34 -24.71 3.06
N GLU A 124 -12.61 -24.81 3.43
CA GLU A 124 -13.26 -23.80 4.27
C GLU A 124 -12.54 -23.57 5.61
N GLY A 125 -12.37 -22.30 5.98
CA GLY A 125 -11.85 -21.89 7.30
C GLY A 125 -10.33 -21.93 7.44
N CYS A 126 -9.58 -22.02 6.34
CA CYS A 126 -8.13 -22.19 6.41
C CYS A 126 -7.34 -20.89 6.26
N SER A 127 -6.49 -20.60 7.25
CA SER A 127 -5.57 -19.46 7.18
C SER A 127 -4.32 -19.72 6.34
N ALA A 128 -3.97 -20.99 6.17
CA ALA A 128 -2.87 -21.50 5.37
C ALA A 128 -3.20 -22.93 4.95
N PHE A 129 -2.76 -23.33 3.76
CA PHE A 129 -3.05 -24.66 3.20
C PHE A 129 -1.94 -25.12 2.26
N VAL A 130 -1.85 -26.42 2.06
CA VAL A 130 -0.96 -27.03 1.07
C VAL A 130 -1.77 -27.50 -0.12
N SER A 131 -1.24 -27.34 -1.33
CA SER A 131 -1.73 -27.96 -2.56
C SER A 131 -0.69 -28.96 -3.04
N ILE A 132 -1.09 -30.23 -3.12
CA ILE A 132 -0.25 -31.33 -3.58
C ILE A 132 -0.94 -31.90 -4.79
N HIS A 133 -0.44 -31.65 -6.01
CA HIS A 133 -0.98 -32.14 -7.28
C HIS A 133 -2.52 -31.97 -7.41
N GLY A 134 -3.04 -30.79 -7.06
CA GLY A 134 -4.47 -30.44 -7.16
C GLY A 134 -5.36 -30.90 -6.00
N GLN A 135 -4.81 -31.47 -4.93
CA GLN A 135 -5.57 -31.75 -3.69
C GLN A 135 -5.05 -30.86 -2.57
N GLN A 136 -5.97 -30.21 -1.86
CA GLN A 136 -5.62 -29.26 -0.82
C GLN A 136 -5.87 -29.83 0.58
N SER A 137 -5.06 -29.43 1.56
CA SER A 137 -5.34 -29.67 2.98
C SER A 137 -4.82 -28.53 3.84
N CYS A 138 -5.52 -28.31 4.95
CA CYS A 138 -5.20 -27.30 5.96
C CYS A 138 -4.53 -27.90 7.20
N SER A 139 -4.23 -29.20 7.17
CA SER A 139 -3.60 -29.92 8.27
C SER A 139 -2.26 -30.50 7.84
N THR A 140 -1.24 -30.31 8.68
CA THR A 140 0.07 -30.94 8.50
C THR A 140 0.01 -32.46 8.56
N LYS A 141 -1.01 -33.02 9.22
CA LYS A 141 -1.20 -34.48 9.37
C LYS A 141 -1.52 -35.17 8.05
N ASP A 142 -2.20 -34.48 7.14
CA ASP A 142 -2.66 -35.07 5.89
C ASP A 142 -1.58 -35.10 4.81
N ILE A 143 -0.51 -34.31 4.97
CA ILE A 143 0.60 -34.22 4.00
C ILE A 143 1.12 -35.60 3.63
N LYS A 144 1.37 -36.48 4.62
CA LYS A 144 1.88 -37.83 4.38
C LYS A 144 0.92 -38.69 3.56
N LYS A 145 -0.40 -38.53 3.75
CA LYS A 145 -1.43 -39.26 3.00
C LYS A 145 -1.51 -38.72 1.57
N LEU A 146 -1.53 -37.40 1.41
CA LEU A 146 -1.62 -36.73 0.11
C LEU A 146 -0.40 -36.98 -0.79
N LEU A 147 0.80 -37.02 -0.20
CA LEU A 147 2.04 -37.35 -0.92
C LEU A 147 2.00 -38.76 -1.52
N LYS A 148 1.48 -39.76 -0.78
CA LYS A 148 1.34 -41.13 -1.31
C LYS A 148 0.35 -41.19 -2.47
N ALA A 149 -0.70 -40.39 -2.42
CA ALA A 149 -1.70 -40.28 -3.49
C ALA A 149 -1.26 -39.36 -4.66
N ALA A 150 -0.08 -38.73 -4.59
CA ALA A 150 0.39 -37.80 -5.62
C ALA A 150 0.87 -38.50 -6.90
N ALA A 151 1.34 -39.76 -6.80
CA ALA A 151 1.89 -40.51 -7.93
C ALA A 151 0.89 -40.71 -9.09
N GLY A 152 -0.41 -40.74 -8.81
CA GLY A 152 -1.47 -40.89 -9.82
C GLY A 152 -2.00 -39.57 -10.40
N ARG A 153 -1.42 -38.41 -10.04
CA ARG A 153 -1.95 -37.09 -10.39
C ARG A 153 -0.92 -36.25 -11.13
N SER A 154 -1.38 -35.42 -12.06
CA SER A 154 -0.52 -34.51 -12.82
C SER A 154 0.20 -33.53 -11.91
N LYS A 155 1.49 -33.30 -12.20
CA LYS A 155 2.28 -32.30 -11.48
C LYS A 155 1.70 -30.90 -11.74
N PRO A 156 1.64 -30.04 -10.71
CA PRO A 156 1.19 -28.67 -10.88
C PRO A 156 2.20 -27.89 -11.72
N TYR A 157 1.71 -26.88 -12.42
CA TYR A 157 2.57 -25.93 -13.12
C TYR A 157 3.23 -24.97 -12.11
N LEU A 158 4.55 -24.84 -12.21
CA LEU A 158 5.34 -23.88 -11.43
C LEU A 158 5.61 -22.64 -12.28
N TYR A 159 5.31 -21.48 -11.72
CA TYR A 159 5.57 -20.20 -12.37
C TYR A 159 7.04 -19.81 -12.18
N LYS A 160 7.54 -18.96 -13.07
CA LYS A 160 8.92 -18.45 -13.00
C LYS A 160 9.23 -17.74 -11.67
N ASN A 161 8.22 -17.09 -11.08
CA ASN A 161 8.37 -16.32 -9.85
C ASN A 161 8.09 -17.15 -8.59
N ASP A 162 7.87 -18.46 -8.72
CA ASP A 162 7.66 -19.33 -7.56
C ASP A 162 8.98 -19.58 -6.82
N HIS A 163 8.95 -19.40 -5.49
CA HIS A 163 10.10 -19.66 -4.64
C HIS A 163 10.14 -21.15 -4.30
N THR A 164 11.13 -21.87 -4.85
CA THR A 164 11.34 -23.31 -4.61
C THR A 164 12.42 -23.50 -3.57
N TYR A 165 12.14 -24.27 -2.52
CA TYR A 165 13.07 -24.50 -1.42
C TYR A 165 14.34 -25.24 -1.89
N PRO A 166 15.55 -24.85 -1.44
CA PRO A 166 16.82 -25.46 -1.85
C PRO A 166 17.05 -26.82 -1.17
N GLY A 167 16.16 -27.78 -1.42
CA GLY A 167 16.27 -29.16 -0.91
C GLY A 167 17.05 -30.10 -1.82
N VAL A 168 17.09 -31.38 -1.46
CA VAL A 168 17.76 -32.41 -2.27
C VAL A 168 16.96 -32.66 -3.55
N ASN A 169 17.44 -32.10 -4.65
CA ASN A 169 16.84 -32.25 -5.97
C ASN A 169 17.06 -33.66 -6.53
N LYS A 170 16.12 -34.56 -6.27
CA LYS A 170 16.02 -35.84 -6.99
C LYS A 170 15.04 -35.70 -8.14
N SER A 171 15.27 -36.47 -9.20
CA SER A 171 14.29 -36.59 -10.27
C SER A 171 12.99 -37.20 -9.73
N ASP A 172 11.87 -36.73 -10.28
CA ASP A 172 10.53 -37.27 -10.06
C ASP A 172 9.91 -37.14 -8.65
N LEU A 173 10.35 -36.15 -7.86
CA LEU A 173 9.71 -35.87 -6.57
C LEU A 173 8.32 -35.21 -6.74
N PRO A 174 7.37 -35.50 -5.82
CA PRO A 174 6.08 -34.82 -5.77
C PRO A 174 6.25 -33.35 -5.38
N VAL A 175 5.49 -32.47 -6.03
CA VAL A 175 5.53 -31.02 -5.79
C VAL A 175 4.46 -30.66 -4.76
N VAL A 176 4.88 -29.93 -3.72
CA VAL A 176 4.02 -29.42 -2.66
C VAL A 176 4.13 -27.91 -2.60
N ILE A 177 3.00 -27.24 -2.81
CA ILE A 177 2.90 -25.78 -2.78
C ILE A 177 2.24 -25.38 -1.46
N LEU A 178 2.92 -24.59 -0.64
CA LEU A 178 2.35 -23.98 0.56
C LEU A 178 1.81 -22.61 0.20
N TYR A 179 0.55 -22.39 0.52
CA TYR A 179 -0.10 -21.09 0.49
C TYR A 179 -0.24 -20.59 1.93
N ALA A 180 0.52 -19.56 2.30
CA ALA A 180 0.49 -19.01 3.65
C ALA A 180 0.93 -17.54 3.76
N GLU A 181 0.57 -16.88 4.87
CA GLU A 181 1.16 -15.60 5.29
C GLU A 181 2.41 -15.89 6.12
N ILE A 182 3.58 -15.47 5.60
CA ILE A 182 4.86 -15.59 6.30
C ILE A 182 4.78 -14.86 7.65
N GLY A 183 5.38 -15.47 8.66
CA GLY A 183 5.45 -14.92 10.02
C GLY A 183 4.34 -15.38 10.95
N THR A 184 3.34 -16.09 10.43
CA THR A 184 2.25 -16.66 11.23
C THR A 184 2.63 -18.01 11.86
N LYS A 185 2.02 -18.35 13.01
CA LYS A 185 2.24 -19.66 13.67
C LYS A 185 1.86 -20.83 12.77
N LYS A 186 0.79 -20.68 11.97
CA LYS A 186 0.35 -21.70 11.01
C LYS A 186 1.39 -21.90 9.92
N PHE A 187 1.92 -20.82 9.35
CA PHE A 187 3.05 -20.90 8.43
C PHE A 187 4.23 -21.65 9.06
N SER A 188 4.69 -21.24 10.26
CA SER A 188 5.81 -21.89 10.97
C SER A 188 5.62 -23.41 11.11
N SER A 189 4.41 -23.85 11.47
CA SER A 189 4.08 -25.28 11.61
C SER A 189 4.15 -26.08 10.30
N PHE A 190 3.67 -25.50 9.19
CA PHE A 190 3.75 -26.14 7.88
C PHE A 190 5.18 -26.12 7.35
N HIS A 191 5.82 -24.97 7.44
CA HIS A 191 7.17 -24.75 6.96
C HIS A 191 8.15 -25.75 7.59
N LYS A 192 8.08 -25.96 8.92
CA LYS A 192 8.91 -26.95 9.61
C LYS A 192 8.76 -28.36 9.00
N VAL A 193 7.52 -28.82 8.82
CA VAL A 193 7.24 -30.17 8.29
C VAL A 193 7.71 -30.30 6.83
N LEU A 194 7.49 -29.26 6.01
CA LEU A 194 7.85 -29.28 4.60
C LEU A 194 9.36 -29.19 4.38
N THR A 195 10.05 -28.36 5.17
CA THR A 195 11.52 -28.27 5.16
C THR A 195 12.16 -29.60 5.54
N GLU A 196 11.74 -30.23 6.65
CA GLU A 196 12.23 -31.56 7.05
C GLU A 196 12.05 -32.61 5.94
N LYS A 197 10.92 -32.56 5.20
CA LYS A 197 10.65 -33.49 4.09
C LYS A 197 11.45 -33.17 2.82
N ALA A 198 11.71 -31.89 2.56
CA ALA A 198 12.50 -31.44 1.42
C ALA A 198 13.99 -31.78 1.61
N ASP A 199 14.51 -31.61 2.84
CA ASP A 199 15.87 -31.98 3.22
C ASP A 199 16.09 -33.50 3.15
N GLU A 200 15.08 -34.30 3.52
CA GLU A 200 15.07 -35.75 3.32
C GLU A 200 14.99 -36.16 1.82
N GLY A 201 14.79 -35.21 0.91
CA GLY A 201 14.62 -35.45 -0.52
C GLY A 201 13.36 -36.24 -0.86
N LYS A 202 12.24 -35.98 -0.16
CA LYS A 202 10.94 -36.65 -0.35
C LYS A 202 9.93 -35.84 -1.15
N LEU A 203 10.13 -34.53 -1.27
CA LEU A 203 9.24 -33.61 -2.00
C LEU A 203 10.01 -32.39 -2.50
N VAL A 204 9.43 -31.71 -3.49
CA VAL A 204 9.79 -30.34 -3.87
C VAL A 204 8.85 -29.39 -3.14
N TYR A 205 9.40 -28.49 -2.35
CA TYR A 205 8.63 -27.52 -1.57
C TYR A 205 8.65 -26.15 -2.25
N VAL A 206 7.47 -25.59 -2.49
CA VAL A 206 7.28 -24.25 -3.08
C VAL A 206 6.44 -23.40 -2.13
N LEU A 207 6.77 -22.12 -1.99
CA LEU A 207 6.00 -21.16 -1.20
C LEU A 207 5.33 -20.13 -2.11
N ARG A 208 4.01 -19.97 -1.96
CA ARG A 208 3.21 -18.88 -2.54
C ARG A 208 2.57 -18.07 -1.42
N HIS A 209 2.56 -16.75 -1.58
CA HIS A 209 1.94 -15.85 -0.60
C HIS A 209 0.43 -16.01 -0.59
N PHE A 210 -0.13 -16.18 0.60
CA PHE A 210 -1.58 -16.26 0.77
C PHE A 210 -2.03 -15.47 2.01
N LEU A 211 -3.07 -14.66 1.85
CA LEU A 211 -3.74 -13.97 2.94
C LEU A 211 -5.19 -14.42 2.94
N ALA A 212 -5.59 -15.13 4.00
CA ALA A 212 -6.96 -15.61 4.15
C ALA A 212 -7.97 -14.46 4.34
N ASP A 213 -7.56 -13.41 5.06
CA ASP A 213 -8.39 -12.22 5.29
C ASP A 213 -7.64 -10.95 4.84
N PRO A 214 -7.68 -10.62 3.53
CA PRO A 214 -7.13 -9.37 3.03
C PRO A 214 -7.87 -8.18 3.64
N LYS A 215 -7.13 -7.12 4.00
CA LYS A 215 -7.77 -5.88 4.49
C LYS A 215 -8.71 -5.31 3.40
N PRO A 216 -9.88 -4.75 3.78
CA PRO A 216 -10.81 -4.17 2.82
C PRO A 216 -10.25 -2.90 2.15
N ALA A 217 -9.27 -2.25 2.79
CA ALA A 217 -8.60 -1.07 2.24
C ALA A 217 -7.84 -1.42 0.95
N LYS A 218 -8.11 -0.67 -0.12
CA LYS A 218 -7.40 -0.77 -1.39
C LYS A 218 -5.99 -0.19 -1.28
N MET A 219 -5.07 -0.73 -2.07
CA MET A 219 -3.70 -0.25 -2.11
C MET A 219 -3.63 1.19 -2.62
N LEU A 220 -2.93 2.06 -1.90
CA LEU A 220 -2.55 3.37 -2.41
C LEU A 220 -1.27 3.23 -3.22
N LEU A 221 -1.27 3.75 -4.44
CA LEU A 221 -0.11 3.72 -5.32
C LEU A 221 0.63 5.05 -5.26
N SER A 222 1.94 4.99 -5.47
CA SER A 222 2.84 6.14 -5.58
C SER A 222 3.49 6.14 -6.97
N GLY A 223 4.24 7.19 -7.31
CA GLY A 223 4.97 7.27 -8.59
C GLY A 223 4.16 7.79 -9.78
N TYR A 224 3.05 8.49 -9.52
CA TYR A 224 2.27 9.20 -10.55
C TYR A 224 2.35 10.72 -10.30
N GLY A 225 2.27 11.49 -11.39
CA GLY A 225 2.13 12.94 -11.35
C GLY A 225 0.68 13.36 -11.49
N VAL A 226 0.31 14.49 -10.88
CA VAL A 226 -1.01 15.12 -11.03
C VAL A 226 -0.79 16.52 -11.57
N GLU A 227 -1.53 16.85 -12.63
CA GLU A 227 -1.48 18.16 -13.27
C GLU A 227 -2.84 18.86 -13.13
N LEU A 228 -2.81 20.16 -12.81
CA LEU A 228 -3.96 21.04 -12.87
C LEU A 228 -3.77 22.00 -14.04
N ALA A 229 -4.29 21.61 -15.20
CA ALA A 229 -4.23 22.43 -16.40
C ALA A 229 -5.36 23.48 -16.40
N VAL A 230 -5.01 24.74 -16.63
CA VAL A 230 -5.98 25.82 -16.83
C VAL A 230 -6.55 25.72 -18.25
N LYS A 231 -7.82 25.35 -18.37
CA LYS A 231 -8.48 25.14 -19.67
C LYS A 231 -8.79 26.44 -20.42
N SER A 232 -8.93 27.57 -19.72
CA SER A 232 -9.26 28.87 -20.33
C SER A 232 -8.09 29.83 -20.14
N THR A 233 -7.26 29.93 -21.17
CA THR A 233 -6.11 30.84 -21.22
C THR A 233 -6.44 32.19 -21.88
N GLU A 234 -7.62 32.29 -22.51
CA GLU A 234 -8.12 33.54 -23.08
C GLU A 234 -8.61 34.46 -21.96
N TYR A 235 -7.81 35.48 -21.63
CA TYR A 235 -8.31 36.60 -20.86
C TYR A 235 -9.16 37.45 -21.80
N LYS A 236 -10.50 37.42 -21.66
CA LYS A 236 -11.34 38.47 -22.23
C LYS A 236 -11.05 39.73 -21.43
N ALA A 237 -10.12 40.55 -21.93
CA ALA A 237 -10.01 41.92 -21.49
C ALA A 237 -11.34 42.59 -21.86
N VAL A 238 -12.20 42.80 -20.86
CA VAL A 238 -13.36 43.66 -21.03
C VAL A 238 -12.77 45.06 -21.11
N ASP A 239 -12.94 45.68 -22.27
CA ASP A 239 -12.55 47.06 -22.49
C ASP A 239 -13.52 47.97 -21.73
N ASP A 240 -13.15 48.32 -20.50
CA ASP A 240 -13.93 49.21 -19.64
C ASP A 240 -14.01 50.64 -20.20
N THR A 241 -13.30 50.98 -21.29
CA THR A 241 -13.44 52.27 -21.97
C THR A 241 -14.76 52.40 -22.74
N LYS A 242 -15.44 51.28 -23.04
CA LYS A 242 -16.81 51.34 -23.56
C LYS A 242 -17.79 51.36 -22.41
N VAL A 243 -17.93 52.53 -21.80
CA VAL A 243 -19.20 52.92 -21.18
C VAL A 243 -20.27 52.67 -22.24
N LYS A 244 -21.16 51.69 -22.03
CA LYS A 244 -22.39 51.63 -22.83
C LYS A 244 -23.16 52.89 -22.49
N ASP A 245 -22.94 53.93 -23.29
CA ASP A 245 -23.75 55.13 -23.38
C ASP A 245 -25.18 54.66 -23.65
N SER A 246 -25.92 54.43 -22.56
CA SER A 246 -27.36 54.38 -22.60
C SER A 246 -27.82 55.82 -22.72
N LYS A 247 -27.56 56.43 -23.89
CA LYS A 247 -28.15 57.70 -24.27
C LYS A 247 -29.64 57.48 -24.50
N SER A 248 -30.40 57.71 -23.45
CA SER A 248 -31.73 58.29 -23.56
C SER A 248 -31.98 59.19 -22.34
N GLY A 249 -31.88 60.51 -22.54
CA GLY A 249 -32.69 61.48 -21.80
C GLY A 249 -32.01 62.37 -20.75
N THR A 250 -31.39 63.46 -21.22
CA THR A 250 -31.54 64.85 -20.72
C THR A 250 -31.21 65.18 -19.25
N ASN A 251 -30.08 65.88 -19.00
CA ASN A 251 -30.02 67.29 -18.52
C ASN A 251 -28.63 67.69 -17.98
N ALA A 252 -28.37 68.99 -18.07
CA ALA A 252 -27.10 69.72 -18.01
C ALA A 252 -26.41 69.84 -16.63
N GLY A 253 -25.10 70.18 -16.67
CA GLY A 253 -24.42 70.94 -15.60
C GLY A 253 -23.04 70.43 -15.15
N GLU A 254 -21.99 71.02 -15.74
CA GLU A 254 -20.64 71.37 -15.25
C GLU A 254 -19.81 70.45 -14.29
N ASP A 255 -18.53 70.41 -14.67
CA ASP A 255 -17.26 70.16 -13.94
C ASP A 255 -16.84 68.74 -13.51
N ASP A 256 -15.82 68.27 -14.25
CA ASP A 256 -14.92 67.14 -14.04
C ASP A 256 -14.09 67.24 -12.75
N ILE A 257 -14.45 66.58 -11.63
CA ILE A 257 -13.45 66.24 -10.58
C ILE A 257 -13.79 65.02 -9.66
N ASP A 258 -14.72 64.11 -9.97
CA ASP A 258 -15.21 63.16 -8.94
C ASP A 258 -14.98 61.65 -9.21
N GLU A 259 -14.02 61.29 -10.06
CA GLU A 259 -13.60 59.89 -10.23
C GLU A 259 -12.20 59.67 -9.62
N VAL A 260 -12.17 59.16 -8.38
CA VAL A 260 -10.93 58.80 -7.68
C VAL A 260 -10.93 57.28 -7.47
N GLN A 261 -9.96 56.59 -8.09
CA GLN A 261 -9.77 55.14 -7.95
C GLN A 261 -11.01 54.28 -8.26
N GLY A 262 -11.79 54.64 -9.29
CA GLY A 262 -12.89 53.80 -9.78
C GLY A 262 -14.17 53.84 -8.94
N PHE A 263 -14.32 54.83 -8.06
CA PHE A 263 -15.57 55.08 -7.33
C PHE A 263 -16.25 56.37 -7.80
N ILE A 264 -17.54 56.25 -8.13
CA ILE A 264 -18.41 57.38 -8.47
C ILE A 264 -19.19 57.77 -7.21
N PHE A 265 -18.71 58.80 -6.52
CA PHE A 265 -19.23 59.22 -5.21
C PHE A 265 -20.65 59.83 -5.26
N ARG A 266 -21.18 60.16 -6.45
CA ARG A 266 -22.57 60.67 -6.60
C ARG A 266 -23.68 59.63 -6.27
N THR A 267 -23.34 58.35 -6.17
CA THR A 267 -24.34 57.27 -6.02
C THR A 267 -24.52 56.79 -4.57
N LEU A 268 -23.77 57.36 -3.64
CA LEU A 268 -23.80 57.00 -2.22
C LEU A 268 -24.42 58.17 -1.45
N LYS A 269 -25.66 58.00 -0.97
CA LYS A 269 -26.31 58.95 -0.07
C LYS A 269 -25.94 58.64 1.37
#